data_AF-A0AAD4WA82-F1
#
_entry.id   AF-A0AAD4WA82-F1
#
_cell.length_a   1.000
_cell.length_b   1.000
_cell.length_c   1.000
_cell.angle_alpha   90.00
_cell.angle_beta   90.00
_cell.angle_gamma   90.00
#
_symmetry.space_group_name_H-M   'P 1'
#
loop_
_entity.id
_entity.type
_entity.pdbx_description
1 polymer ?
#
loop_
_entity_poly.entity_id
_entity_poly.type
_entity_poly.pdbx_seq_one_letter_code
_entity_poly.pdbx_strand_id
1 'polypeptide(L)'
;MDKLLHSGCYGVILCAIECENMTKPADDLSSPQQHELQALLDSFSAVFGTPTTLPPVREHDYRIPLISGCKPPSIRPYAYGPLQKSEIEKCVKELLDSGFIRNSHSPFSFSYFVGQEEG
;
A
#
# COMPACT_ATOMS: atom_id res chain seq x y z
N MET A 1 4.46 -42.33 -6.80
CA MET A 1 5.65 -41.65 -7.39
C MET A 1 5.84 -40.40 -6.59
N ASP A 2 6.30 -40.66 -5.38
CA ASP A 2 6.52 -39.74 -4.28
C ASP A 2 8.00 -39.36 -4.36
N LYS A 3 8.26 -38.05 -4.45
CA LYS A 3 9.51 -37.30 -4.19
C LYS A 3 9.60 -36.14 -5.17
N LEU A 4 9.45 -34.92 -4.63
CA LEU A 4 9.81 -33.58 -5.14
C LEU A 4 8.81 -32.62 -4.45
N LEU A 5 9.09 -31.93 -3.34
CA LEU A 5 10.25 -31.15 -2.96
C LEU A 5 10.53 -31.31 -1.45
N HIS A 6 11.82 -31.33 -1.12
CA HIS A 6 12.41 -31.57 0.20
C HIS A 6 13.23 -30.36 0.66
N SER A 7 12.79 -29.14 0.35
CA SER A 7 13.49 -27.92 0.76
C SER A 7 12.46 -26.92 1.26
N GLY A 8 12.61 -26.53 2.53
CA GLY A 8 11.66 -25.73 3.28
C GLY A 8 11.27 -24.44 2.57
N CYS A 9 10.04 -24.41 2.07
CA CYS A 9 9.37 -23.19 1.68
C CYS A 9 8.55 -22.73 2.89
N TYR A 10 9.11 -21.85 3.71
CA TYR A 10 8.32 -21.16 4.73
C TYR A 10 7.43 -20.14 4.03
N GLY A 11 6.15 -20.48 3.85
CA GLY A 11 5.15 -19.54 3.38
C GLY A 11 4.74 -18.60 4.51
N VAL A 12 4.88 -17.29 4.31
CA VAL A 12 4.30 -16.29 5.22
C VAL A 12 2.87 -16.05 4.77
N ILE A 13 1.90 -16.54 5.55
CA ILE A 13 0.49 -16.20 5.37
C ILE A 13 0.28 -14.81 5.96
N LEU A 14 0.22 -13.78 5.10
CA LEU A 14 -0.35 -12.49 5.48
C LEU A 14 -1.87 -12.64 5.48
N CYS A 15 -2.44 -12.88 6.66
CA CYS A 15 -3.87 -12.73 6.88
C CYS A 15 -4.16 -11.23 7.04
N ALA A 16 -4.85 -10.64 6.06
CA ALA A 16 -5.49 -9.34 6.28
C ALA A 16 -6.70 -9.61 7.18
N ILE A 17 -6.59 -9.27 8.46
CA ILE A 17 -7.76 -9.25 9.35
C ILE A 17 -8.53 -8.00 8.98
N GLU A 18 -9.69 -8.17 8.36
CA GLU A 18 -10.70 -7.12 8.32
C GLU A 18 -11.10 -6.85 9.78
N CYS A 19 -10.58 -5.75 10.34
CA CYS A 19 -11.02 -5.25 11.63
C CYS A 19 -12.41 -4.62 11.44
N GLU A 20 -13.44 -5.45 11.29
CA GLU A 20 -14.80 -5.01 11.56
C GLU A 20 -14.89 -4.68 13.05
N ASN A 21 -14.84 -3.38 13.35
CA ASN A 21 -15.27 -2.72 14.58
C ASN A 21 -15.55 -3.63 15.80
N MET A 22 -14.49 -4.02 16.53
CA MET A 22 -14.64 -4.32 17.94
C MET A 22 -14.50 -3.03 18.76
N THR A 23 -15.63 -2.38 18.97
CA THR A 23 -15.86 -1.48 20.10
C THR A 23 -15.51 -2.25 21.40
N LYS A 24 -14.31 -2.01 21.96
CA LYS A 24 -13.79 -2.34 23.32
C LYS A 24 -14.25 -3.67 23.97
N PRO A 25 -13.30 -4.49 24.44
CA PRO A 25 -12.82 -4.25 25.81
C PRO A 25 -11.29 -4.35 25.91
N ALA A 26 -10.64 -3.23 26.21
CA ALA A 26 -9.35 -3.31 26.88
C ALA A 26 -9.68 -3.61 28.34
N ASP A 27 -9.64 -4.88 28.77
CA ASP A 27 -9.47 -5.29 30.20
C ASP A 27 -9.43 -6.82 30.45
N ASP A 28 -8.90 -7.67 29.54
CA ASP A 28 -8.73 -9.12 29.81
C ASP A 28 -7.27 -9.62 29.65
N LEU A 29 -6.29 -8.73 29.69
CA LEU A 29 -4.87 -9.13 29.73
C LEU A 29 -4.35 -8.98 31.16
N SER A 30 -3.76 -10.05 31.70
CA SER A 30 -3.05 -10.00 32.97
C SER A 30 -1.93 -8.95 32.91
N SER A 31 -1.66 -8.23 34.01
CA SER A 31 -0.60 -7.21 34.05
C SER A 31 0.76 -7.64 33.46
N PRO A 32 1.27 -8.88 33.64
CA PRO A 32 2.47 -9.34 32.94
C PRO A 32 2.30 -9.43 31.42
N GLN A 33 1.13 -9.86 30.92
CA GLN A 33 0.87 -9.98 29.49
C GLN A 33 0.80 -8.62 28.80
N GLN A 34 0.24 -7.61 29.48
CA GLN A 34 0.24 -6.24 28.98
C GLN A 34 1.66 -5.69 28.86
N HIS A 35 2.53 -5.98 29.82
CA HIS A 35 3.93 -5.57 29.77
C HIS A 35 4.67 -6.27 28.61
N GLU A 36 4.48 -7.58 28.44
CA GLU A 36 5.11 -8.34 27.35
C GLU A 36 4.65 -7.84 25.97
N LEU A 37 3.35 -7.57 25.82
CA LEU A 37 2.80 -6.99 24.59
C LEU A 37 3.39 -5.60 24.30
N GLN A 38 3.48 -4.73 25.32
CA GLN A 38 4.07 -3.41 25.13
C GLN A 38 5.53 -3.49 24.71
N ALA A 39 6.32 -4.37 25.36
CA ALA A 39 7.72 -4.60 24.99
C ALA A 39 7.85 -5.12 23.55
N LEU A 40 6.93 -5.98 23.11
CA LEU A 40 6.88 -6.45 21.73
C LEU A 40 6.55 -5.32 20.75
N LEU A 41 5.53 -4.52 21.03
CA LEU A 41 5.14 -3.38 20.19
C LEU A 41 6.29 -2.36 20.07
N ASP A 42 6.99 -2.09 21.17
CA ASP A 42 8.13 -1.17 21.17
C ASP A 42 9.28 -1.73 20.30
N SER A 43 9.56 -3.04 20.40
CA SER A 43 10.59 -3.71 19.60
C SER A 43 10.32 -3.71 18.10
N PHE A 44 9.04 -3.73 17.70
CA PHE A 44 8.59 -3.69 16.31
C PHE A 44 7.98 -2.35 15.91
N SER A 45 8.27 -1.27 16.65
CA SER A 45 7.76 0.08 16.38
C SER A 45 8.01 0.54 14.94
N ALA A 46 9.13 0.11 14.33
CA ALA A 46 9.46 0.39 12.93
C ALA A 46 8.47 -0.24 11.91
N VAL A 47 7.81 -1.35 12.24
CA VAL A 47 6.84 -2.02 11.36
C VAL A 47 5.52 -1.25 11.28
N PHE A 48 5.14 -0.56 12.36
CA PHE A 48 3.90 0.20 12.47
C PHE A 48 4.07 1.68 12.10
N GLY A 49 5.31 2.15 11.90
CA GLY A 49 5.58 3.49 11.41
C GLY A 49 5.10 3.66 9.96
N THR A 50 4.60 4.85 9.63
CA THR A 50 4.29 5.19 8.22
C THR A 50 5.57 5.10 7.39
N PRO A 51 5.62 4.27 6.34
CA PRO A 51 6.80 4.15 5.51
C PRO A 51 7.01 5.46 4.75
N THR A 52 8.12 6.15 5.02
CA THR A 52 8.50 7.40 4.34
C THR A 52 9.51 7.17 3.21
N THR A 53 9.99 5.95 3.04
CA THR A 53 11.02 5.60 2.07
C THR A 53 10.58 4.42 1.21
N LEU A 54 11.10 4.35 -0.02
CA LEU A 54 10.88 3.21 -0.89
C LEU A 54 11.39 1.93 -0.22
N PRO A 55 10.67 0.81 -0.36
CA PRO A 55 11.14 -0.46 0.16
C PRO A 55 12.51 -0.79 -0.44
N PRO A 56 13.40 -1.44 0.33
CA PRO A 56 14.69 -1.88 -0.18
C PRO A 56 14.49 -2.78 -1.40
N VAL A 57 15.47 -2.76 -2.30
CA VAL A 57 15.48 -3.60 -3.50
C VAL A 57 15.29 -5.06 -3.08
N ARG A 58 14.28 -5.71 -3.65
CA ARG A 58 13.98 -7.13 -3.42
C ARG A 58 14.52 -7.95 -4.57
N GLU A 59 14.74 -9.24 -4.36
CA GLU A 59 15.18 -10.16 -5.42
C GLU A 59 14.11 -10.35 -6.52
N HIS A 60 12.86 -10.02 -6.21
CA HIS A 60 11.72 -10.15 -7.12
C HIS A 60 11.07 -8.80 -7.37
N ASP A 61 11.40 -8.21 -8.52
CA ASP A 61 10.70 -7.05 -9.05
C ASP A 61 9.50 -7.48 -9.89
N TYR A 62 8.35 -6.85 -9.63
CA TYR A 62 7.15 -7.07 -10.45
C TYR A 62 7.28 -6.31 -11.76
N ARG A 63 7.20 -7.04 -12.88
CA ARG A 63 7.15 -6.47 -14.22
C ARG A 63 5.83 -6.83 -14.89
N ILE A 64 5.19 -5.84 -15.49
CA ILE A 64 4.05 -6.04 -16.40
C ILE A 64 4.63 -6.18 -17.82
N PRO A 65 4.65 -7.39 -18.41
CA PRO A 65 5.12 -7.57 -19.78
C PRO A 65 4.12 -6.93 -20.77
N LEU A 66 4.63 -6.18 -21.73
CA LEU A 66 3.82 -5.60 -22.80
C LEU A 66 3.76 -6.57 -23.98
N ILE A 67 2.59 -6.63 -24.64
CA ILE A 67 2.45 -7.34 -25.91
C ILE A 67 3.27 -6.62 -26.98
N SER A 68 4.03 -7.37 -27.79
CA SER A 68 4.85 -6.82 -28.86
C SER A 68 4.01 -6.00 -29.85
N GLY A 69 4.49 -4.79 -30.19
CA GLY A 69 3.78 -3.87 -31.10
C GLY A 69 2.65 -3.07 -30.46
N CYS A 70 2.38 -3.23 -29.17
CA CYS A 70 1.39 -2.42 -28.46
C CYS A 70 1.84 -0.95 -28.37
N LYS A 71 0.97 -0.02 -28.77
CA LYS A 71 1.20 1.41 -28.61
C LYS A 71 0.75 1.85 -27.21
N PRO A 72 1.55 2.65 -26.49
CA PRO A 72 1.17 3.13 -25.17
C PRO A 72 -0.06 4.03 -25.27
N PRO A 73 -1.09 3.83 -24.42
CA PRO A 73 -2.20 4.76 -24.34
C PRO A 73 -1.69 6.11 -23.82
N SER A 74 -1.98 7.18 -24.57
CA SER A 74 -1.80 8.55 -24.12
C SER A 74 -3.13 9.28 -24.23
N ILE A 75 -3.88 9.28 -23.13
CA ILE A 75 -5.20 9.91 -23.05
C ILE A 75 -5.03 11.31 -22.45
N ARG A 76 -5.80 12.28 -22.97
CA ARG A 76 -5.84 13.63 -22.42
C ARG A 76 -6.54 13.62 -21.05
N PRO A 77 -6.02 14.35 -20.04
CA PRO A 77 -6.70 14.53 -18.76
C PRO A 77 -8.12 15.03 -18.94
N TYR A 78 -9.05 14.57 -18.08
CA TYR A 78 -10.40 15.13 -18.04
C TYR A 78 -10.38 16.55 -17.47
N ALA A 79 -11.35 17.37 -17.89
CA ALA A 79 -11.54 18.68 -17.30
C ALA A 79 -12.25 18.53 -15.94
N TYR A 80 -11.63 19.03 -14.88
CA TYR A 80 -12.18 19.01 -13.52
C TYR A 80 -12.76 20.38 -13.16
N GLY A 81 -13.83 20.38 -12.36
CA GLY A 81 -14.30 21.60 -11.70
C GLY A 81 -13.30 22.11 -10.65
N PRO A 82 -13.39 23.37 -10.20
CA PRO A 82 -12.44 23.95 -9.25
C PRO A 82 -12.29 23.15 -7.95
N LEU A 83 -13.40 22.66 -7.39
CA LEU A 83 -13.41 21.86 -6.16
C LEU A 83 -12.71 20.50 -6.34
N GLN A 84 -13.01 19.80 -7.42
CA GLN A 84 -12.36 18.51 -7.70
C GLN A 84 -10.86 18.71 -7.87
N LYS A 85 -10.46 19.75 -8.63
CA LYS A 85 -9.05 20.07 -8.86
C LYS A 85 -8.29 20.31 -7.55
N SER A 86 -8.86 21.04 -6.58
CA SER A 86 -8.19 21.27 -5.30
C SER A 86 -8.00 19.99 -4.50
N GLU A 87 -9.00 19.10 -4.47
CA GLU A 87 -8.88 17.81 -3.77
C GLU A 87 -7.82 16.91 -4.42
N ILE A 88 -7.79 16.89 -5.76
CA ILE A 88 -6.77 16.15 -6.51
C ILE A 88 -5.38 16.70 -6.18
N GLU A 89 -5.18 18.01 -6.26
CA GLU A 89 -3.89 18.64 -6.01
C GLU A 89 -3.40 18.38 -4.58
N LYS A 90 -4.31 18.38 -3.60
CA LYS A 90 -4.02 18.01 -2.22
C LYS A 90 -3.59 16.55 -2.11
N CYS A 91 -4.35 15.61 -2.67
CA CYS A 91 -4.02 14.19 -2.63
C CYS A 91 -2.68 13.89 -3.33
N VAL A 92 -2.45 14.49 -4.50
CA VAL A 92 -1.18 14.35 -5.24
C VAL A 92 -0.01 14.86 -4.40
N LYS A 93 -0.17 16.00 -3.70
CA LYS A 93 0.87 16.53 -2.82
C LYS A 93 1.18 15.57 -1.66
N GLU A 94 0.15 15.06 -0.99
CA GLU A 94 0.33 14.08 0.10
C GLU A 94 1.03 12.80 -0.37
N LEU A 95 0.70 12.31 -1.57
CA LEU A 95 1.33 11.13 -2.16
C LEU A 95 2.78 11.38 -2.61
N LEU A 96 3.11 12.61 -3.03
CA LEU A 96 4.48 13.02 -3.35
C LEU A 96 5.32 13.13 -2.06
N ASP A 97 4.77 13.77 -1.02
CA ASP A 97 5.45 14.00 0.26
C ASP A 97 5.73 12.67 0.98
N SER A 98 4.83 11.69 0.85
CA SER A 98 5.01 10.32 1.38
C SER A 98 5.91 9.43 0.52
N GLY A 99 6.24 9.85 -0.71
CA GLY A 99 7.10 9.08 -1.62
C GLY A 99 6.42 7.90 -2.33
N PHE A 100 5.09 7.79 -2.27
CA PHE A 100 4.33 6.78 -3.00
C PHE A 100 4.35 7.01 -4.51
N ILE A 101 4.38 8.28 -4.94
CA ILE A 101 4.48 8.66 -6.35
C ILE A 101 5.70 9.56 -6.60
N ARG A 102 6.12 9.64 -7.86
CA ARG A 102 7.22 10.52 -8.30
C ARG A 102 6.90 11.12 -9.66
N ASN A 103 7.46 12.29 -9.94
CA ASN A 103 7.42 12.84 -11.29
C ASN A 103 8.11 11.88 -12.27
N SER A 104 7.49 11.66 -13.43
CA SER A 104 8.04 10.83 -14.49
C SER A 104 7.67 11.38 -15.85
N HIS A 105 8.49 11.09 -16.86
CA HIS A 105 8.21 11.40 -18.24
C HIS A 105 7.95 10.08 -18.99
N SER A 106 6.69 9.66 -19.01
CA SER A 106 6.26 8.37 -19.56
C SER A 106 5.43 8.56 -20.84
N PRO A 107 5.58 7.68 -21.84
CA PRO A 107 4.67 7.67 -22.98
C PRO A 107 3.27 7.12 -22.64
N PHE A 108 3.08 6.58 -21.42
CA PHE A 108 1.80 6.11 -20.91
C PHE A 108 1.13 7.22 -20.09
N SER A 109 -0.10 7.58 -20.44
CA SER A 109 -0.93 8.49 -19.64
C SER A 109 -2.39 8.03 -19.62
N PHE A 110 -3.00 8.11 -18.44
CA PHE A 110 -4.39 7.77 -18.21
C PHE A 110 -5.06 8.86 -17.36
N SER A 111 -6.36 9.05 -17.54
CA SER A 111 -7.13 10.02 -16.76
C SER A 111 -7.70 9.36 -15.51
N TYR A 112 -7.68 10.07 -14.39
CA TYR A 112 -8.26 9.63 -13.13
C TYR A 112 -9.65 10.25 -12.94
N PHE A 113 -10.50 9.57 -12.17
CA PHE A 113 -11.84 10.03 -11.83
C PHE A 113 -11.92 10.30 -10.32
N VAL A 114 -12.56 11.39 -9.93
CA VAL A 114 -12.82 11.69 -8.51
C VAL A 114 -14.26 11.30 -8.21
N GLY A 115 -14.45 10.32 -7.33
CA GLY A 115 -15.76 9.99 -6.80
C GLY A 115 -16.30 11.15 -5.98
N GLN A 116 -17.58 11.48 -6.12
CA GLN A 116 -18.24 12.40 -5.20
C GLN A 116 -18.56 11.62 -3.91
N GLU A 117 -18.07 12.08 -2.77
CA GLU A 117 -18.69 11.72 -1.50
C GLU A 117 -20.04 12.44 -1.46
N GLU A 118 -21.11 11.68 -1.69
CA GLU A 118 -22.47 12.14 -1.43
C GLU A 118 -22.61 12.29 0.10
N GLY A 119 -22.93 13.52 0.54
CA GLY A 119 -23.15 13.85 1.95
C GLY A 119 -24.50 13.42 2.51
#